data_AF-Q05RV9-F1
#
_entry.id   AF-Q05RV9-F1
#
_cell.length_a   1.000
_cell.length_b   1.000
_cell.length_c   1.000
_cell.angle_alpha   90.00
_cell.angle_beta   90.00
_cell.angle_gamma   90.00
#
_symmetry.space_group_name_H-M   'P 1'
#
loop_
_entity.id
_entity.type
_entity.pdbx_description
1 polymer ?
#
loop_
_entity_poly.entity_id
_entity_poly.type
_entity_poly.pdbx_seq_one_letter_code
_entity_poly.pdbx_strand_id
1 'polypeptide(L)'
;MVNASLNWASLIGIVCFGYGVVAAALTVPQLIFKLQRRADLTPQVVFNTLTTVVQGLGRALALPLVGGILFFQGWRLDPILQFAMALLSAGVIVESIGSLVNDFLAWQQGRTDRASR
;
A
#
# COMPACT_ATOMS: atom_id res chain seq x y z
N MET A 1 -15.72 -9.19 30.35
CA MET A 1 -14.32 -8.71 30.42
C MET A 1 -13.81 -8.64 28.99
N VAL A 2 -13.50 -7.45 28.48
CA VAL A 2 -12.87 -7.33 27.15
C VAL A 2 -11.48 -7.93 27.26
N ASN A 3 -11.20 -8.98 26.49
CA ASN A 3 -9.85 -9.54 26.45
C ASN A 3 -8.94 -8.49 25.78
N ALA A 4 -8.22 -7.72 26.59
CA ALA A 4 -7.31 -6.67 26.14
C ALA A 4 -6.03 -7.22 25.48
N SER A 5 -5.96 -8.54 25.27
CA SER A 5 -4.87 -9.17 24.54
C SER A 5 -4.95 -8.84 23.05
N LEU A 6 -3.80 -8.58 22.42
CA LEU A 6 -3.71 -8.48 20.96
C LEU A 6 -4.30 -9.74 20.32
N ASN A 7 -5.36 -9.56 19.53
CA ASN A 7 -6.00 -10.62 18.78
C ASN A 7 -5.53 -10.61 17.32
N TRP A 8 -5.90 -11.63 16.54
CA TRP A 8 -5.43 -11.79 15.15
C TRP A 8 -5.77 -10.60 14.26
N ALA A 9 -6.95 -9.99 14.45
CA ALA A 9 -7.38 -8.81 13.71
C ALA A 9 -6.55 -7.58 14.10
N SER A 10 -6.25 -7.38 15.37
CA SER A 10 -5.39 -6.27 15.80
C SER A 10 -3.94 -6.42 15.32
N LEU A 11 -3.40 -7.64 15.33
CA LEU A 11 -2.06 -7.93 14.82
C LEU A 11 -1.94 -7.60 13.32
N ILE A 12 -2.84 -8.15 12.50
CA ILE A 12 -2.80 -7.88 11.07
C ILE A 12 -3.09 -6.42 10.76
N GLY A 13 -3.93 -5.76 11.58
CA GLY A 13 -4.25 -4.35 11.43
C GLY A 13 -3.04 -3.44 11.55
N ILE A 14 -2.15 -3.71 12.51
CA ILE A 14 -0.86 -3.00 12.65
C ILE A 14 0.01 -3.21 11.41
N VAL A 15 0.09 -4.44 10.91
CA VAL A 15 0.87 -4.76 9.71
C VAL A 15 0.34 -4.03 8.49
N CYS A 16 -0.98 -4.04 8.26
CA CYS A 16 -1.61 -3.30 7.17
C CYS A 16 -1.36 -1.79 7.26
N PHE A 17 -1.44 -1.23 8.47
CA PHE A 17 -1.15 0.19 8.68
C PHE A 17 0.30 0.52 8.35
N GLY A 18 1.25 -0.22 8.92
CA GLY A 18 2.68 -0.02 8.65
C GLY A 18 3.02 -0.19 7.17
N TYR A 19 2.49 -1.23 6.53
CA TYR A 19 2.70 -1.48 5.10
C TYR A 19 2.13 -0.34 4.25
N GLY A 20 0.91 0.13 4.54
CA GLY A 20 0.28 1.23 3.81
C GLY A 20 1.05 2.54 3.92
N VAL A 21 1.61 2.85 5.10
CA VAL A 21 2.45 4.04 5.30
C VAL A 21 3.75 3.95 4.48
N VAL A 22 4.43 2.80 4.49
CA VAL A 22 5.65 2.59 3.69
C VAL A 22 5.34 2.69 2.19
N ALA A 23 4.24 2.06 1.75
CA ALA A 23 3.79 2.12 0.37
C ALA A 23 3.44 3.55 -0.09
N ALA A 24 2.83 4.35 0.78
CA ALA A 24 2.54 5.77 0.52
C ALA A 24 3.83 6.57 0.30
N ALA A 25 4.82 6.37 1.16
CA ALA A 25 6.11 7.06 1.07
C ALA A 25 6.86 6.77 -0.23
N LEU A 26 6.69 5.58 -0.82
CA LEU A 26 7.31 5.19 -2.09
C LEU A 26 6.55 5.70 -3.32
N THR A 27 5.22 5.80 -3.24
CA THR A 27 4.37 6.20 -4.38
C THR A 27 4.39 7.71 -4.64
N VAL A 28 4.52 8.55 -3.60
CA VAL A 28 4.55 10.01 -3.75
C VAL A 28 5.72 10.52 -4.61
N PRO A 29 6.98 10.13 -4.35
CA PRO A 29 8.11 10.53 -5.20
C PRO A 29 7.92 10.09 -6.65
N GLN A 30 7.39 8.89 -6.87
CA GLN A 30 7.24 8.32 -8.20
C GLN A 30 6.16 9.03 -9.03
N LEU A 31 5.06 9.45 -8.39
CA LEU A 31 4.07 10.31 -9.02
C LEU A 31 4.68 11.65 -9.44
N ILE A 32 5.45 12.29 -8.56
CA ILE A 32 6.15 13.54 -8.87
C ILE A 32 7.09 13.34 -10.07
N PHE A 33 7.90 12.27 -10.09
CA PHE A 33 8.79 11.97 -11.21
C PHE A 33 8.03 11.75 -12.52
N LYS A 34 6.92 10.99 -12.50
CA LYS A 34 6.11 10.75 -13.71
C LYS A 34 5.50 12.04 -14.26
N LEU A 35 5.00 12.91 -13.38
CA LEU A 35 4.39 14.18 -13.75
C LEU A 35 5.42 15.21 -14.23
N GLN A 36 6.61 15.26 -13.63
CA GLN A 36 7.67 16.22 -14.00
C GLN A 36 8.39 15.85 -15.30
N ARG A 37 8.46 14.56 -15.67
CA ARG A 37 9.35 14.08 -16.73
C ARG A 37 8.68 13.92 -18.10
N ARG A 38 7.36 14.12 -18.25
CA ARG A 38 6.66 13.81 -19.51
C ARG A 38 5.72 14.93 -19.99
N ALA A 39 5.98 15.40 -21.21
CA ALA A 39 5.11 16.29 -21.98
C ALA A 39 4.23 15.55 -23.02
N ASP A 40 4.40 14.23 -23.17
CA ASP A 40 3.73 13.42 -24.18
C ASP A 40 2.41 12.81 -23.65
N LEU A 41 1.29 13.20 -24.25
CA LEU A 41 -0.08 12.78 -23.91
C LEU A 41 -0.49 11.47 -24.62
N THR A 42 0.40 10.47 -24.67
CA THR A 42 0.05 9.18 -25.29
C THR A 42 -0.95 8.41 -24.42
N PRO A 43 -1.99 7.75 -24.98
CA PRO A 43 -3.02 7.04 -24.19
C PRO A 43 -2.45 6.02 -23.19
N GLN A 44 -1.39 5.30 -23.58
CA GLN A 44 -0.68 4.34 -22.73
C GLN A 44 -0.11 4.99 -21.46
N VAL A 45 0.42 6.21 -21.57
CA VAL A 45 1.05 6.94 -20.47
C VAL A 45 -0.02 7.46 -19.50
N VAL A 46 -1.14 7.93 -20.03
CA VAL A 46 -2.30 8.36 -19.22
C VAL A 46 -2.82 7.20 -18.38
N PHE A 47 -3.06 6.04 -19.01
CA PHE A 47 -3.54 4.85 -18.31
C PHE A 47 -2.57 4.38 -17.22
N ASN A 48 -1.27 4.30 -17.53
CA ASN A 48 -0.24 3.89 -16.57
C ASN A 48 -0.08 4.87 -15.40
N THR A 49 -0.33 6.15 -15.64
CA THR A 49 -0.29 7.17 -14.58
C THR A 49 -1.53 7.05 -13.69
N LEU A 50 -2.71 6.86 -14.29
CA LEU A 50 -3.97 6.73 -13.58
C LEU A 50 -3.99 5.47 -12.70
N THR A 51 -3.48 4.33 -13.19
CA THR A 51 -3.34 3.11 -12.38
C THR A 51 -2.34 3.29 -11.23
N THR A 52 -1.25 4.05 -11.43
CA THR A 52 -0.30 4.36 -10.36
C THR A 52 -0.94 5.25 -9.29
N VAL A 53 -1.75 6.24 -9.69
CA VAL A 53 -2.50 7.09 -8.74
C VAL A 53 -3.49 6.24 -7.95
N VAL A 54 -4.28 5.40 -8.62
CA VAL A 54 -5.28 4.54 -7.97
C VAL A 54 -4.61 3.56 -7.01
N GLN A 55 -3.54 2.89 -7.43
CA GLN A 55 -2.78 1.98 -6.57
C GLN A 55 -2.13 2.71 -5.39
N GLY A 56 -1.55 3.89 -5.63
CA GLY A 56 -0.96 4.73 -4.58
C GLY A 56 -1.98 5.18 -3.55
N LEU A 57 -3.14 5.70 -3.99
CA LEU A 57 -4.24 6.08 -3.11
C LEU A 57 -4.82 4.89 -2.35
N GLY A 58 -5.00 3.75 -3.03
CA GLY A 58 -5.47 2.52 -2.40
C GLY A 58 -4.53 2.04 -1.31
N ARG A 59 -3.22 2.01 -1.56
CA ARG A 59 -2.23 1.60 -0.54
C ARG A 59 -2.07 2.64 0.57
N ALA A 60 -2.14 3.93 0.26
CA ALA A 60 -1.92 5.01 1.22
C ALA A 60 -3.12 5.28 2.13
N LEU A 61 -4.34 5.03 1.65
CA LEU A 61 -5.57 5.33 2.39
C LEU A 61 -6.31 4.06 2.79
N ALA A 62 -6.59 3.15 1.85
CA ALA A 62 -7.43 2.00 2.14
C ALA A 62 -6.75 1.01 3.10
N LEU A 63 -5.46 0.68 2.90
CA LEU A 63 -4.75 -0.25 3.79
C LEU A 63 -4.59 0.28 5.22
N PRO A 64 -4.20 1.56 5.46
CA PRO A 64 -4.17 2.12 6.81
C PRO A 64 -5.54 2.23 7.46
N LEU A 65 -6.59 2.58 6.71
CA LEU A 65 -7.95 2.64 7.25
C LEU A 65 -8.45 1.25 7.65
N VAL A 66 -8.25 0.24 6.79
CA VAL A 66 -8.55 -1.16 7.12
C VAL A 66 -7.75 -1.59 8.35
N GLY A 67 -6.46 -1.26 8.40
CA GLY A 67 -5.59 -1.57 9.53
C GLY A 67 -6.07 -0.95 10.84
N GLY A 68 -6.46 0.33 10.82
CA GLY A 68 -7.02 1.04 11.97
C GLY A 68 -8.36 0.45 12.42
N ILE A 69 -9.25 0.13 11.49
CA ILE A 69 -10.55 -0.51 11.81
C ILE A 69 -10.32 -1.87 12.46
N LEU A 70 -9.47 -2.71 11.88
CA LEU A 70 -9.15 -4.03 12.44
C LEU A 70 -8.47 -3.93 13.81
N PHE A 71 -7.62 -2.92 14.02
CA PHE A 71 -7.00 -2.66 15.32
C PHE A 71 -8.02 -2.29 16.40
N PHE A 72 -8.88 -1.29 16.15
CA PHE A 72 -9.82 -0.78 17.16
C PHE A 72 -11.11 -1.60 17.30
N GLN A 73 -11.56 -2.29 16.25
CA GLN A 73 -12.85 -2.99 16.22
C GLN A 73 -12.72 -4.52 16.05
N GLY A 74 -11.51 -5.05 15.83
CA GLY A 74 -11.29 -6.48 15.57
C GLY A 74 -11.75 -7.40 16.70
N TRP A 75 -11.80 -6.91 17.94
CA TRP A 75 -12.29 -7.65 19.11
C TRP A 75 -13.78 -7.97 19.08
N ARG A 76 -14.57 -7.36 18.18
CA ARG A 76 -16.01 -7.62 17.99
C ARG A 76 -16.28 -8.78 17.05
N LEU A 77 -15.28 -9.24 16.30
CA LEU A 77 -15.39 -10.36 15.38
C LEU A 77 -15.21 -11.68 16.14
N ASP A 78 -15.90 -12.73 15.71
CA ASP A 78 -15.67 -14.08 16.23
C ASP A 78 -14.24 -14.56 15.93
N PRO A 79 -13.64 -15.43 16.76
CA PRO A 79 -12.23 -15.83 16.60
C PRO A 79 -11.88 -16.37 15.21
N ILE A 80 -12.77 -17.17 14.59
CA ILE A 80 -12.56 -17.71 13.24
C ILE A 80 -12.61 -16.62 12.17
N LEU A 81 -13.46 -15.60 12.37
CA LEU A 81 -13.62 -14.48 11.45
C LEU A 81 -12.44 -13.52 11.56
N GLN A 82 -11.91 -13.29 12.77
CA GLN A 82 -10.65 -12.56 12.96
C GLN A 82 -9.50 -13.23 12.19
N PHE A 83 -9.41 -14.55 12.25
CA PHE A 83 -8.40 -15.32 11.53
C PHE A 83 -8.61 -15.23 10.00
N ALA A 84 -9.85 -15.33 9.52
CA ALA A 84 -10.16 -15.15 8.10
C ALA A 84 -9.75 -13.76 7.59
N MET A 85 -10.03 -12.70 8.36
CA MET A 85 -9.59 -11.34 8.00
C MET A 85 -8.07 -11.19 8.04
N ALA A 86 -7.39 -11.90 8.93
CA ALA A 86 -5.93 -11.94 8.96
C ALA A 86 -5.34 -12.59 7.71
N LEU A 87 -5.88 -13.74 7.29
CA LEU A 87 -5.44 -14.41 6.06
C LEU A 87 -5.72 -13.57 4.81
N LEU A 88 -6.92 -12.99 4.71
CA LEU A 88 -7.30 -12.16 3.57
C LEU A 88 -6.37 -10.93 3.44
N SER A 89 -6.16 -10.23 4.55
CA SER A 89 -5.31 -9.02 4.55
C SER A 89 -3.85 -9.36 4.29
N ALA A 90 -3.36 -10.49 4.82
CA ALA A 90 -2.02 -11.00 4.51
C ALA A 90 -1.88 -11.34 3.01
N GLY A 91 -2.89 -11.99 2.41
CA GLY A 91 -2.91 -12.28 0.97
C GLY A 91 -2.87 -11.02 0.11
N VAL A 92 -3.65 -9.98 0.47
CA VAL A 92 -3.61 -8.67 -0.21
C VAL A 92 -2.23 -8.04 -0.12
N ILE A 93 -1.58 -8.10 1.05
CA ILE A 93 -0.21 -7.60 1.22
C ILE A 93 0.73 -8.36 0.29
N VAL A 94 0.73 -9.70 0.32
CA VAL A 94 1.62 -10.54 -0.49
C VAL A 94 1.46 -10.23 -1.99
N GLU A 95 0.23 -10.15 -2.48
CA GLU A 95 -0.06 -9.80 -3.87
C GLU A 95 0.49 -8.41 -4.22
N SER A 96 0.36 -7.46 -3.29
CA SER A 96 0.81 -6.08 -3.51
C SER A 96 2.33 -5.90 -3.47
N ILE A 97 3.11 -6.83 -2.90
CA ILE A 97 4.58 -6.71 -2.77
C ILE A 97 5.25 -6.51 -4.14
N GLY A 98 4.89 -7.31 -5.15
CA GLY A 98 5.54 -7.23 -6.46
C GLY A 98 5.40 -5.85 -7.09
N SER A 99 4.21 -5.26 -6.97
CA SER A 99 3.95 -3.90 -7.46
C SER A 99 4.72 -2.83 -6.68
N LEU A 100 4.91 -2.99 -5.36
CA LEU A 100 5.69 -2.07 -4.54
C LEU A 100 7.21 -2.15 -4.81
N VAL A 101 7.73 -3.34 -5.11
CA VAL A 101 9.13 -3.53 -5.53
C VAL A 101 9.38 -2.85 -6.88
N ASN A 102 8.46 -3.01 -7.83
CA ASN A 102 8.57 -2.35 -9.14
C ASN A 102 8.57 -0.82 -9.01
N ASP A 103 7.75 -0.29 -8.11
CA ASP A 103 7.72 1.14 -7.78
C ASP A 103 9.08 1.63 -7.23
N PHE A 104 9.64 0.88 -6.28
CA PHE A 104 10.97 1.19 -5.73
C PHE A 104 12.09 1.15 -6.79
N LEU A 105 12.10 0.13 -7.64
CA LEU A 105 13.10 0.00 -8.72
C LEU A 105 12.98 1.12 -9.74
N ALA A 106 11.75 1.47 -10.15
CA ALA A 106 11.51 2.58 -11.08
C ALA A 106 11.99 3.92 -10.52
N TRP A 107 11.80 4.13 -9.22
CA TRP A 107 12.33 5.30 -8.52
C TRP A 107 13.87 5.31 -8.48
N GLN A 108 14.51 4.17 -8.20
CA GLN A 108 15.97 4.06 -8.18
C GLN A 108 16.57 4.37 -9.56
N GLN A 109 16.00 3.80 -10.63
CA GLN A 109 16.41 4.07 -12.01
C GLN A 109 16.26 5.55 -12.38
N GLY A 110 15.16 6.18 -11.95
CA GLY A 110 14.94 7.62 -12.15
C GLY A 110 16.00 8.52 -11.47
N ARG A 111 16.63 8.05 -10.39
CA ARG A 111 17.74 8.75 -9.72
C ARG A 111 19.07 8.57 -10.43
N THR A 112 19.39 7.35 -10.87
CA THR A 112 20.65 7.07 -11.58
C THR A 112 20.73 7.82 -12.90
N ASP A 113 19.62 7.93 -13.65
CA ASP A 113 19.54 8.69 -14.90
C ASP A 113 19.87 10.19 -14.73
N ARG A 114 19.59 10.77 -13.56
CA ARG A 114 19.89 12.18 -13.25
C ARG A 114 21.36 12.39 -12.89
N ALA A 115 22.03 11.38 -12.35
CA ALA A 115 23.44 11.47 -11.98
C ALA A 115 24.39 11.35 -13.18
N SER A 116 23.92 10.78 -14.29
CA SER A 116 24.68 10.60 -15.53
C SER A 116 24.50 11.73 -16.56
N ARG A 117 23.72 12.78 -16.25
CA ARG A 117 23.52 13.96 -17.10
C ARG A 117 24.10 15.19 -16.42
#